data_AF-A0A939ZV62-F1
#
_entry.id   AF-A0A939ZV62-F1
#
_cell.length_a   1.000
_cell.length_b   1.000
_cell.length_c   1.000
_cell.angle_alpha   90.00
_cell.angle_beta   90.00
_cell.angle_gamma   90.00
#
_symmetry.space_group_name_H-M   'P 1'
#
loop_
_entity.id
_entity.type
_entity.pdbx_description
1 polymer ?
#
loop_
_entity_poly.entity_id
_entity_poly.type
_entity_poly.pdbx_seq_one_letter_code
_entity_poly.pdbx_strand_id
1 'polypeptide(L)'
;KNAVDIAKKDGGAIAVFGHGWGGELHLPKRKGTGSYFVDWVLARLDENANLVEFTAIEVQTIDTTGNYQTAYSHLNDKREVVSDSVGLNWENVNKRIIPQLIYKGQVLQREDLCKTGLYFVCPKAIYEKVIERLGGKEKLPQMPTQPASIHFFAYDYDTEKVKKGQITPLKEIEEYCTAVYKVQEAFSSVSLPDGNVYKSAILKSLGIC
;
A
#
# COMPACT_ATOMS: atom_id res chain seq x y z
N LYS A 1 -26.17 2.03 9.26
CA LYS A 1 -26.47 1.86 10.71
C LYS A 1 -25.40 2.62 11.49
N ASN A 2 -25.78 3.34 12.54
CA ASN A 2 -24.86 4.14 13.35
C ASN A 2 -24.01 3.22 14.25
N ALA A 3 -22.69 3.27 14.11
CA ALA A 3 -21.78 2.44 14.90
C ALA A 3 -21.86 2.73 16.41
N VAL A 4 -22.24 3.95 16.80
CA VAL A 4 -22.47 4.35 18.20
C VAL A 4 -23.63 3.56 18.83
N ASP A 5 -24.73 3.41 18.08
CA ASP A 5 -25.90 2.70 18.59
C ASP A 5 -25.64 1.19 18.72
N ILE A 6 -24.86 0.64 17.77
CA ILE A 6 -24.40 -0.75 17.84
C ILE A 6 -23.48 -0.95 19.04
N ALA A 7 -22.53 -0.03 19.25
CA ALA A 7 -21.58 -0.11 20.37
C ALA A 7 -22.29 -0.18 21.72
N LYS A 8 -23.28 0.70 21.94
CA LYS A 8 -24.06 0.72 23.18
C LYS A 8 -24.95 -0.50 23.37
N LYS A 9 -25.41 -1.11 22.29
CA LYS A 9 -26.32 -2.25 22.34
C LYS A 9 -25.58 -3.58 22.50
N ASP A 10 -24.48 -3.75 21.77
CA ASP A 10 -23.82 -5.04 21.58
C ASP A 10 -22.50 -5.15 22.39
N GLY A 11 -22.17 -4.13 23.20
CA GLY A 11 -20.99 -4.14 24.07
C GLY A 11 -19.69 -3.74 23.36
N GLY A 12 -19.79 -2.90 22.32
CA GLY A 12 -18.68 -2.44 21.49
C GLY A 12 -18.99 -2.55 19.99
N ALA A 13 -18.20 -1.85 19.17
CA ALA A 13 -18.35 -1.90 17.72
C ALA A 13 -17.05 -1.55 16.99
N ILE A 14 -16.94 -1.93 15.72
CA ILE A 14 -15.95 -1.39 14.80
C ILE A 14 -16.65 -0.44 13.83
N ALA A 15 -16.31 0.85 13.90
CA ALA A 15 -16.67 1.83 12.89
C ALA A 15 -15.63 1.79 11.76
N VAL A 16 -16.12 1.83 10.52
CA VAL A 16 -15.28 1.76 9.32
C VAL A 16 -15.38 3.08 8.57
N PHE A 17 -14.23 3.68 8.28
CA PHE A 17 -14.10 4.88 7.47
C PHE A 17 -13.27 4.55 6.24
N GLY A 18 -13.73 4.95 5.05
CA GLY A 18 -13.05 4.77 3.78
C GLY A 18 -13.96 5.03 2.59
N HIS A 19 -13.46 4.79 1.38
CA HIS A 19 -14.26 4.97 0.17
C HIS A 19 -15.53 4.10 0.19
N GLY A 20 -16.70 4.72 0.03
CA GLY A 20 -18.01 4.05 0.15
C GLY A 20 -18.50 3.83 1.59
N TRP A 21 -17.72 4.17 2.62
CA TRP A 21 -18.03 3.95 4.03
C TRP A 21 -17.64 5.16 4.89
N GLY A 22 -18.53 6.15 5.04
CA GLY A 22 -18.26 7.32 5.90
C GLY A 22 -17.21 8.31 5.39
N GLY A 23 -16.52 7.98 4.28
CA GLY A 23 -15.49 8.80 3.66
C GLY A 23 -14.09 8.54 4.23
N GLU A 24 -13.07 8.93 3.46
CA GLU A 24 -11.68 8.89 3.91
C GLU A 24 -11.44 9.95 5.00
N LEU A 25 -10.70 9.58 6.05
CA LEU A 25 -10.37 10.50 7.14
C LEU A 25 -9.11 11.30 6.82
N HIS A 26 -9.21 12.61 7.03
CA HIS A 26 -8.09 13.53 6.87
C HIS A 26 -7.21 13.55 8.13
N LEU A 27 -5.90 13.42 7.95
CA LEU A 27 -4.91 13.73 8.98
C LEU A 27 -4.66 15.26 9.04
N PRO A 28 -4.40 15.82 10.24
CA PRO A 28 -4.22 17.26 10.43
C PRO A 28 -3.05 17.83 9.62
N LYS A 29 -3.22 19.05 9.09
CA LYS A 29 -2.28 19.72 8.18
C LYS A 29 -0.94 19.99 8.85
N ARG A 30 0.17 19.67 8.18
CA ARG A 30 1.50 20.17 8.57
C ARG A 30 1.59 21.64 8.16
N LYS A 31 1.53 22.59 9.11
CA LYS A 31 1.79 24.04 8.94
C LYS A 31 1.46 24.59 7.53
N GLY A 32 0.23 24.39 7.05
CA GLY A 32 -0.27 25.01 5.82
C GLY A 32 -0.11 24.25 4.49
N THR A 33 0.58 23.10 4.41
CA THR A 33 0.70 22.35 3.12
C THR A 33 0.52 20.85 3.28
N GLY A 34 -0.45 20.30 2.53
CA GLY A 34 -0.75 18.87 2.40
C GLY A 34 -1.88 18.39 3.32
N SER A 35 -2.97 17.88 2.73
CA SER A 35 -3.92 16.99 3.38
C SER A 35 -3.44 15.56 3.18
N TYR A 36 -3.21 14.82 4.26
CA TYR A 36 -2.88 13.39 4.18
C TYR A 36 -4.13 12.59 4.49
N PHE A 37 -4.30 11.49 3.77
CA PHE A 37 -5.43 10.60 3.87
C PHE A 37 -4.92 9.21 4.16
N VAL A 38 -5.70 8.43 4.89
CA VAL A 38 -5.56 6.98 4.95
C VAL A 38 -6.78 6.42 4.22
N ASP A 39 -6.58 5.43 3.35
CA ASP A 39 -7.69 4.89 2.55
C ASP A 39 -8.80 4.32 3.43
N TRP A 40 -8.41 3.60 4.49
CA TRP A 40 -9.33 3.00 5.43
C TRP A 40 -8.87 3.14 6.88
N VAL A 41 -9.82 3.42 7.77
CA VAL A 41 -9.60 3.42 9.23
C VAL A 41 -10.64 2.51 9.88
N LEU A 42 -10.17 1.57 10.69
CA LEU A 42 -11.01 0.76 11.56
C LEU A 42 -10.91 1.32 12.97
N ALA A 43 -12.01 1.85 13.48
CA ALA A 43 -12.09 2.51 14.79
C ALA A 43 -12.88 1.62 15.76
N ARG A 44 -12.22 1.17 16.83
CA ARG A 44 -12.81 0.35 17.88
C ARG A 44 -13.49 1.22 18.93
N LEU A 45 -14.79 1.01 19.11
CA LEU A 45 -15.62 1.63 20.12
C LEU A 45 -15.87 0.65 21.27
N ASP A 46 -15.79 1.12 22.50
CA ASP A 46 -16.21 0.38 23.70
C ASP A 46 -17.75 0.37 23.87
N GLU A 47 -18.26 -0.27 24.91
CA GLU A 47 -19.70 -0.32 25.23
C GLU A 47 -20.33 1.07 25.51
N ASN A 48 -19.51 2.07 25.82
CA ASN A 48 -19.96 3.44 26.05
C ASN A 48 -19.90 4.30 24.77
N ALA A 49 -19.49 3.69 23.65
CA ALA A 49 -19.20 4.33 22.37
C ALA A 49 -18.02 5.31 22.40
N ASN A 50 -17.06 5.13 23.31
CA ASN A 50 -15.79 5.85 23.28
C ASN A 50 -14.83 5.18 22.29
N LEU A 51 -14.07 5.98 21.55
CA LEU A 51 -12.96 5.49 20.73
C LEU A 51 -11.82 5.04 21.65
N VAL A 52 -11.50 3.75 21.62
CA VAL A 52 -10.45 3.17 22.48
C VAL A 52 -9.21 2.74 21.70
N GLU A 53 -9.35 2.54 20.39
CA GLU A 53 -8.25 2.14 19.50
C GLU A 53 -8.64 2.37 18.05
N PHE A 54 -7.66 2.58 17.19
CA PHE A 54 -7.88 2.47 15.75
C PHE A 54 -6.66 1.89 15.04
N THR A 55 -6.90 1.37 13.83
CA THR A 55 -5.84 1.00 12.91
C THR A 55 -6.09 1.61 11.54
N ALA A 56 -5.00 1.88 10.83
CA ALA A 56 -4.98 2.48 9.51
C ALA A 56 -4.64 1.42 8.47
N ILE A 57 -5.38 1.41 7.36
CA ILE A 57 -5.18 0.50 6.24
C ILE A 57 -5.00 1.33 4.97
N GLU A 58 -3.90 1.08 4.28
CA GLU A 58 -3.59 1.59 2.95
C GLU A 58 -3.75 0.45 1.94
N VAL A 59 -4.60 0.64 0.95
CA VAL A 59 -4.84 -0.33 -0.11
C VAL A 59 -4.22 0.18 -1.40
N GLN A 60 -3.21 -0.53 -1.89
CA GLN A 60 -2.47 -0.07 -3.06
C GLN A 60 -2.51 -1.10 -4.19
N THR A 61 -2.90 -0.61 -5.37
CA THR A 61 -2.77 -1.31 -6.65
C THR A 61 -1.65 -0.69 -7.48
N ILE A 62 -1.48 -1.15 -8.72
CA ILE A 62 -0.45 -0.65 -9.62
C ILE A 62 -1.07 0.18 -10.74
N ASP A 63 -0.52 1.36 -10.94
CA ASP A 63 -0.81 2.17 -12.12
C ASP A 63 -0.20 1.51 -13.35
N THR A 64 -0.85 1.69 -14.48
CA THR A 64 -0.30 1.29 -15.77
C THR A 64 0.52 2.40 -16.41
N THR A 65 1.45 2.04 -17.28
CA THR A 65 2.06 2.94 -18.26
C THR A 65 1.37 2.74 -19.61
N GLY A 66 1.48 3.73 -20.50
CA GLY A 66 0.83 3.67 -21.82
C GLY A 66 -0.68 3.85 -21.73
N ASN A 67 -1.41 3.26 -22.68
CA ASN A 67 -2.85 3.43 -22.82
C ASN A 67 -3.51 2.14 -23.30
N TYR A 68 -4.54 1.66 -22.60
CA TYR A 68 -5.33 0.47 -22.96
C TYR A 68 -6.63 0.77 -23.70
N GLN A 69 -6.94 2.05 -24.00
CA GLN A 69 -8.23 2.47 -24.58
C GLN A 69 -8.57 1.73 -25.89
N THR A 70 -7.58 1.50 -26.75
CA THR A 70 -7.77 0.78 -28.02
C THR A 70 -8.16 -0.68 -27.78
N ALA A 71 -7.43 -1.38 -26.90
CA ALA A 71 -7.73 -2.76 -26.55
C ALA A 71 -9.11 -2.88 -25.89
N TYR A 72 -9.44 -1.95 -25.00
CA TYR A 72 -10.77 -1.88 -24.39
C TYR A 72 -11.88 -1.70 -25.43
N SER A 73 -11.71 -0.77 -26.38
CA SER A 73 -12.72 -0.49 -27.41
C SER A 73 -12.93 -1.70 -28.34
N HIS A 74 -11.85 -2.37 -28.75
CA HIS A 74 -11.96 -3.62 -29.52
C HIS A 74 -12.65 -4.75 -28.74
N LEU A 75 -12.34 -4.89 -27.45
CA LEU A 75 -12.97 -5.92 -26.63
C LEU A 75 -14.45 -5.62 -26.38
N ASN A 76 -14.81 -4.35 -26.18
CA ASN A 76 -16.18 -3.95 -25.93
C ASN A 76 -17.06 -4.04 -27.19
N ASP A 77 -16.58 -3.50 -28.30
CA ASP A 77 -17.39 -3.31 -29.51
C ASP A 77 -17.31 -4.50 -30.47
N LYS A 78 -16.13 -5.14 -30.56
CA LYS A 78 -15.85 -6.23 -31.51
C LYS A 78 -15.67 -7.59 -30.84
N ARG A 79 -15.59 -7.64 -29.50
CA ARG A 79 -15.25 -8.84 -28.72
C ARG A 79 -13.89 -9.44 -29.11
N GLU A 80 -12.97 -8.57 -29.53
CA GLU A 80 -11.60 -8.95 -29.94
C GLU A 80 -10.58 -8.60 -28.86
N VAL A 81 -9.64 -9.50 -28.61
CA VAL A 81 -8.47 -9.24 -27.76
C VAL A 81 -7.31 -8.83 -28.67
N VAL A 82 -6.89 -7.57 -28.58
CA VAL A 82 -5.76 -7.02 -29.35
C VAL A 82 -4.67 -6.55 -28.40
N SER A 83 -3.42 -6.55 -28.85
CA SER A 83 -2.31 -6.07 -28.03
C SER A 83 -2.37 -4.56 -27.83
N ASP A 84 -1.94 -4.10 -26.66
CA ASP A 84 -1.71 -2.70 -26.36
C ASP A 84 -0.24 -2.47 -25.94
N SER A 85 0.10 -1.21 -25.65
CA SER A 85 1.42 -0.83 -25.17
C SER A 85 1.49 -0.78 -23.64
N VAL A 86 0.57 -1.44 -22.94
CA VAL A 86 0.39 -1.22 -21.50
C VAL A 86 1.44 -1.98 -20.73
N GLY A 87 2.17 -1.25 -19.90
CA GLY A 87 3.10 -1.81 -18.93
C GLY A 87 2.63 -1.54 -17.51
N LEU A 88 3.31 -2.15 -16.55
CA LEU A 88 3.14 -1.85 -15.13
C LEU A 88 4.09 -0.72 -14.72
N ASN A 89 3.57 0.30 -14.03
CA ASN A 89 4.36 1.45 -13.61
C ASN A 89 5.15 1.16 -12.32
N TRP A 90 6.16 0.29 -12.44
CA TRP A 90 7.04 -0.08 -11.33
C TRP A 90 7.80 1.12 -10.73
N GLU A 91 8.05 2.15 -11.53
CA GLU A 91 8.66 3.40 -11.06
C GLU A 91 7.82 4.12 -9.99
N ASN A 92 6.48 3.99 -10.05
CA ASN A 92 5.59 4.55 -9.04
C ASN A 92 5.75 3.87 -7.67
N VAL A 93 6.07 2.57 -7.66
CA VAL A 93 6.38 1.83 -6.43
C VAL A 93 7.56 2.46 -5.70
N ASN A 94 8.60 2.79 -6.45
CA ASN A 94 9.82 3.39 -5.92
C ASN A 94 9.63 4.85 -5.49
N LYS A 95 8.87 5.63 -6.27
CA LYS A 95 8.74 7.09 -6.07
C LYS A 95 7.64 7.48 -5.08
N ARG A 96 6.57 6.69 -4.98
CA ARG A 96 5.37 7.07 -4.19
C ARG A 96 5.06 6.10 -3.06
N ILE A 97 4.98 4.79 -3.34
CA ILE A 97 4.48 3.82 -2.36
C ILE A 97 5.36 3.79 -1.11
N ILE A 98 6.66 3.47 -1.24
CA ILE A 98 7.54 3.30 -0.06
C ILE A 98 7.66 4.61 0.76
N PRO A 99 7.89 5.80 0.15
CA PRO A 99 7.88 7.06 0.90
C PRO A 99 6.58 7.34 1.63
N GLN A 100 5.42 7.03 1.03
CA GLN A 100 4.12 7.20 1.68
C GLN A 100 3.95 6.27 2.88
N LEU A 101 4.38 5.00 2.77
CA LEU A 101 4.33 4.06 3.89
C LEU A 101 5.18 4.53 5.08
N ILE A 102 6.41 4.98 4.81
CA ILE A 102 7.30 5.52 5.85
C ILE A 102 6.65 6.74 6.52
N TYR A 103 6.15 7.69 5.71
CA TYR A 103 5.56 8.90 6.23
C TYR A 103 4.30 8.62 7.08
N LYS A 104 3.36 7.82 6.55
CA LYS A 104 2.12 7.46 7.25
C LYS A 104 2.42 6.68 8.54
N GLY A 105 3.33 5.73 8.48
CA GLY A 105 3.78 4.99 9.65
C GLY A 105 4.38 5.90 10.74
N GLN A 106 5.18 6.89 10.37
CA GLN A 106 5.73 7.87 11.32
C GLN A 106 4.65 8.79 11.93
N VAL A 107 3.61 9.14 11.16
CA VAL A 107 2.49 9.93 11.69
C VAL A 107 1.69 9.09 12.69
N LEU A 108 1.32 7.86 12.31
CA LEU A 108 0.53 6.95 13.14
C LEU A 108 1.24 6.53 14.42
N GLN A 109 2.57 6.42 14.39
CA GLN A 109 3.38 6.18 15.60
C GLN A 109 3.15 7.23 16.70
N ARG A 110 2.71 8.44 16.34
CA ARG A 110 2.47 9.55 17.28
C ARG A 110 1.06 9.58 17.83
N GLU A 111 0.19 8.70 17.34
CA GLU A 111 -1.22 8.63 17.75
C GLU A 111 -1.36 7.65 18.92
N ASP A 112 -1.83 8.14 20.06
CA ASP A 112 -1.94 7.33 21.27
C ASP A 112 -2.88 6.13 21.11
N LEU A 113 -3.90 6.25 20.25
CA LEU A 113 -4.87 5.18 20.03
C LEU A 113 -4.51 4.25 18.85
N CYS A 114 -3.42 4.53 18.12
CA CYS A 114 -2.93 3.65 17.07
C CYS A 114 -1.92 2.65 17.63
N LYS A 115 -2.40 1.47 18.05
CA LYS A 115 -1.55 0.49 18.76
C LYS A 115 -0.82 -0.47 17.83
N THR A 116 -1.32 -0.65 16.62
CA THR A 116 -0.83 -1.65 15.66
C THR A 116 -0.11 -1.04 14.45
N GLY A 117 -0.09 0.29 14.33
CA GLY A 117 0.55 0.98 13.22
C GLY A 117 -0.27 0.92 11.92
N LEU A 118 0.43 0.71 10.81
CA LEU A 118 -0.14 0.77 9.46
C LEU A 118 -0.24 -0.61 8.81
N TYR A 119 -1.38 -0.93 8.23
CA TYR A 119 -1.56 -2.08 7.35
C TYR A 119 -1.46 -1.65 5.90
N PHE A 120 -0.55 -2.25 5.15
CA PHE A 120 -0.38 -2.07 3.72
C PHE A 120 -0.87 -3.30 2.99
N VAL A 121 -2.02 -3.18 2.33
CA VAL A 121 -2.71 -4.26 1.63
C VAL A 121 -2.48 -4.09 0.13
N CYS A 122 -1.84 -5.07 -0.51
CA CYS A 122 -1.51 -4.98 -1.94
C CYS A 122 -1.48 -6.36 -2.63
N PRO A 123 -1.57 -6.40 -3.97
CA PRO A 123 -1.31 -7.62 -4.74
C PRO A 123 0.11 -8.16 -4.50
N LYS A 124 0.26 -9.49 -4.56
CA LYS A 124 1.54 -10.21 -4.42
C LYS A 124 2.68 -9.59 -5.23
N ALA A 125 2.45 -9.25 -6.49
CA ALA A 125 3.47 -8.67 -7.37
C ALA A 125 3.99 -7.31 -6.88
N ILE A 126 3.15 -6.49 -6.24
CA ILE A 126 3.57 -5.21 -5.64
C ILE A 126 4.36 -5.48 -4.36
N TYR A 127 3.87 -6.37 -3.51
CA TYR A 127 4.56 -6.78 -2.29
C TYR A 127 6.00 -7.25 -2.59
N GLU A 128 6.16 -8.18 -3.53
CA GLU A 128 7.47 -8.70 -3.93
C GLU A 128 8.41 -7.59 -4.40
N LYS A 129 7.90 -6.63 -5.19
CA LYS A 129 8.68 -5.48 -5.66
C LYS A 129 9.07 -4.52 -4.54
N VAL A 130 8.19 -4.28 -3.58
CA VAL A 130 8.48 -3.46 -2.41
C VAL A 130 9.57 -4.12 -1.55
N ILE A 131 9.44 -5.41 -1.26
CA ILE A 131 10.43 -6.16 -0.47
C ILE A 131 11.78 -6.23 -1.20
N GLU A 132 11.79 -6.52 -2.51
CA GLU A 132 13.00 -6.49 -3.35
C GLU A 132 13.67 -5.12 -3.27
N ARG A 133 12.90 -4.04 -3.40
CA ARG A 133 13.42 -2.67 -3.34
C ARG A 133 14.02 -2.31 -1.98
N LEU A 134 13.47 -2.87 -0.90
CA LEU A 134 13.99 -2.72 0.45
C LEU A 134 15.18 -3.66 0.73
N GLY A 135 15.69 -4.36 -0.29
CA GLY A 135 16.85 -5.23 -0.20
C GLY A 135 16.56 -6.62 0.36
N GLY A 136 15.30 -7.06 0.26
CA GLY A 136 14.86 -8.39 0.64
C GLY A 136 14.45 -8.52 2.11
N LYS A 137 13.84 -9.66 2.46
CA LYS A 137 13.45 -10.00 3.84
C LYS A 137 14.67 -10.09 4.79
N GLU A 138 15.89 -10.24 4.27
CA GLU A 138 17.10 -10.27 5.11
C GLU A 138 17.42 -8.90 5.73
N LYS A 139 17.14 -7.80 5.00
CA LYS A 139 17.34 -6.43 5.50
C LYS A 139 16.15 -5.89 6.28
N LEU A 140 15.02 -6.60 6.23
CA LEU A 140 13.82 -6.29 7.00
C LEU A 140 13.63 -7.41 8.02
N PRO A 141 14.06 -7.25 9.29
CA PRO A 141 13.75 -8.24 10.31
C PRO A 141 12.26 -8.20 10.63
N GLN A 142 11.65 -9.38 10.78
CA GLN A 142 10.28 -9.47 11.29
C GLN A 142 10.26 -8.98 12.74
N MET A 143 9.25 -8.17 13.08
CA MET A 143 9.09 -7.58 14.41
C MET A 143 7.66 -7.80 14.93
N PRO A 144 7.46 -7.88 16.25
CA PRO A 144 6.12 -7.92 16.82
C PRO A 144 5.33 -6.64 16.48
N THR A 145 4.01 -6.75 16.53
CA THR A 145 3.09 -5.62 16.38
C THR A 145 3.37 -4.55 17.44
N GLN A 146 3.49 -3.30 17.01
CA GLN A 146 3.70 -2.13 17.85
C GLN A 146 3.17 -0.87 17.14
N PRO A 147 2.99 0.28 17.83
CA PRO A 147 2.47 1.51 17.22
C PRO A 147 3.24 1.98 15.98
N ALA A 148 4.52 1.63 15.90
CA ALA A 148 5.42 1.95 14.78
C ALA A 148 5.63 0.77 13.82
N SER A 149 4.66 -0.13 13.68
CA SER A 149 4.71 -1.25 12.74
C SER A 149 4.13 -0.91 11.37
N ILE A 150 4.67 -1.58 10.35
CA ILE A 150 4.05 -1.72 9.03
C ILE A 150 3.76 -3.21 8.84
N HIS A 151 2.48 -3.53 8.67
CA HIS A 151 1.95 -4.84 8.34
C HIS A 151 1.77 -4.93 6.83
N PHE A 152 2.62 -5.68 6.15
CA PHE A 152 2.46 -6.01 4.74
C PHE A 152 1.49 -7.18 4.62
N PHE A 153 0.37 -6.96 3.94
CA PHE A 153 -0.62 -7.99 3.63
C PHE A 153 -0.72 -8.15 2.11
N ALA A 154 -0.20 -9.26 1.61
CA ALA A 154 -0.19 -9.59 0.20
C ALA A 154 -1.35 -10.52 -0.15
N TYR A 155 -2.13 -10.15 -1.16
CA TYR A 155 -3.19 -11.01 -1.71
C TYR A 155 -2.94 -11.35 -3.18
N ASP A 156 -3.58 -12.40 -3.66
CA ASP A 156 -3.66 -12.73 -5.09
C ASP A 156 -5.00 -13.40 -5.39
N TYR A 157 -5.29 -13.65 -6.66
CA TYR A 157 -6.48 -14.36 -7.07
C TYR A 157 -6.45 -15.82 -6.60
N ASP A 158 -7.57 -16.30 -6.09
CA ASP A 158 -7.77 -17.70 -5.79
C ASP A 158 -8.09 -18.46 -7.09
N THR A 159 -7.01 -18.86 -7.78
CA THR A 159 -7.05 -19.55 -9.07
C THR A 159 -7.82 -20.88 -9.03
N GLU A 160 -8.00 -21.48 -7.86
CA GLU A 160 -8.76 -22.73 -7.69
C GLU A 160 -10.27 -22.50 -7.68
N LYS A 161 -10.72 -21.27 -7.38
CA LYS A 161 -12.14 -20.90 -7.29
C LYS A 161 -12.63 -20.08 -8.48
N VAL A 162 -11.88 -20.08 -9.59
CA VAL A 162 -12.26 -19.37 -10.82
C VAL A 162 -13.51 -20.00 -11.41
N LYS A 163 -14.56 -19.17 -11.57
CA LYS A 163 -15.80 -19.54 -12.24
C LYS A 163 -16.10 -18.53 -13.34
N LYS A 164 -16.39 -19.02 -14.55
CA LYS A 164 -16.70 -18.17 -15.70
C LYS A 164 -17.86 -17.24 -15.38
N GLY A 165 -17.68 -15.94 -15.64
CA GLY A 165 -18.70 -14.91 -15.41
C GLY A 165 -18.84 -14.49 -13.95
N GLN A 166 -17.99 -14.96 -13.05
CA GLN A 166 -17.93 -14.52 -11.66
C GLN A 166 -16.60 -13.81 -11.38
N ILE A 167 -16.62 -12.85 -10.46
CA ILE A 167 -15.40 -12.22 -9.97
C ILE A 167 -14.59 -13.29 -9.23
N THR A 168 -13.34 -13.50 -9.64
CA THR A 168 -12.44 -14.43 -8.96
C THR A 168 -12.18 -13.93 -7.54
N PRO A 169 -12.43 -14.76 -6.50
CA PRO A 169 -12.18 -14.35 -5.14
C PRO A 169 -10.69 -14.12 -4.89
N LEU A 170 -10.37 -13.26 -3.93
CA LEU A 170 -9.00 -13.04 -3.48
C LEU A 170 -8.66 -14.03 -2.36
N LYS A 171 -7.39 -14.43 -2.30
CA LYS A 171 -6.81 -15.17 -1.18
C LYS A 171 -5.61 -14.43 -0.64
N GLU A 172 -5.43 -14.54 0.67
CA GLU A 172 -4.20 -14.14 1.34
C GLU A 172 -3.04 -15.02 0.86
N ILE A 173 -1.90 -14.40 0.61
CA ILE A 173 -0.68 -15.07 0.18
C ILE A 173 0.41 -14.96 1.25
N GLU A 174 0.54 -13.79 1.86
CA GLU A 174 1.58 -13.54 2.85
C GLU A 174 1.18 -12.40 3.77
N GLU A 175 1.44 -12.58 5.06
CA GLU A 175 1.47 -11.50 6.05
C GLU A 175 2.88 -11.34 6.60
N TYR A 176 3.39 -10.11 6.63
CA TYR A 176 4.73 -9.81 7.10
C TYR A 176 4.75 -8.48 7.86
N CYS A 177 5.28 -8.46 9.08
CA CYS A 177 5.31 -7.28 9.94
C CYS A 177 6.74 -6.86 10.28
N THR A 178 7.03 -5.57 10.15
CA THR A 178 8.30 -4.97 10.59
C THR A 178 8.08 -3.54 11.09
N ALA A 179 9.10 -2.89 11.63
CA ALA A 179 9.01 -1.53 12.11
C ALA A 179 9.25 -0.48 11.00
N VAL A 180 8.57 0.66 11.11
CA VAL A 180 8.70 1.81 10.20
C VAL A 180 10.17 2.24 10.03
N TYR A 181 10.93 2.29 11.13
CA TYR A 181 12.34 2.70 11.07
C TYR A 181 13.22 1.70 10.29
N LYS A 182 12.89 0.40 10.31
CA LYS A 182 13.58 -0.61 9.50
C LYS A 182 13.29 -0.46 8.03
N VAL A 183 12.04 -0.18 7.67
CA VAL A 183 11.68 0.16 6.27
C VAL A 183 12.43 1.42 5.83
N GLN A 184 12.57 2.42 6.69
CA GLN A 184 13.32 3.64 6.38
C GLN A 184 14.83 3.39 6.20
N GLU A 185 15.46 2.61 7.09
CA GLU A 185 16.87 2.20 6.99
C GLU A 185 17.12 1.41 5.69
N ALA A 186 16.26 0.44 5.40
CA ALA A 186 16.31 -0.37 4.18
C ALA A 186 16.15 0.49 2.92
N PHE A 187 15.20 1.42 2.91
CA PHE A 187 14.99 2.33 1.79
C PHE A 187 16.15 3.32 1.57
N SER A 188 16.86 3.69 2.64
CA SER A 188 18.00 4.63 2.56
C SER A 188 19.32 3.94 2.22
N SER A 189 19.44 2.63 2.48
CA SER A 189 20.67 1.84 2.32
C SER A 189 20.84 1.24 0.91
N VAL A 190 20.29 1.89 -0.11
CA VAL A 190 20.41 1.46 -1.51
C VAL A 190 21.88 1.53 -1.93
N SER A 191 22.42 0.39 -2.40
CA SER A 191 23.76 0.32 -2.98
C SER A 191 23.86 1.27 -4.16
N LEU A 192 24.73 2.28 -4.05
CA LEU A 192 25.03 3.17 -5.16
C LEU A 192 25.88 2.44 -6.19
N PRO A 193 25.67 2.67 -7.49
CA PRO A 193 26.60 2.19 -8.51
C PRO A 193 27.97 2.83 -8.32
N ASP A 194 29.00 2.22 -8.90
CA ASP A 194 30.36 2.73 -8.81
C ASP A 194 30.48 4.21 -9.22
N GLY A 195 31.52 4.88 -8.71
CA GLY A 195 31.83 6.24 -9.14
C GLY A 195 31.98 6.31 -10.66
N ASN A 196 31.46 7.37 -11.28
CA ASN A 196 31.59 7.67 -12.71
C ASN A 196 30.80 6.79 -13.69
N VAL A 197 29.84 5.95 -13.27
CA VAL A 197 28.99 5.20 -14.22
C VAL A 197 28.33 6.12 -15.26
N TYR A 198 27.85 7.30 -14.87
CA TYR A 198 27.30 8.29 -15.81
C TYR A 198 28.34 8.82 -16.80
N LYS A 199 29.55 9.16 -16.33
CA LYS A 199 30.63 9.62 -17.20
C LYS A 199 30.99 8.54 -18.23
N SER A 200 31.15 7.30 -17.79
CA SER A 200 31.45 6.18 -18.67
C SER A 200 30.33 5.94 -19.70
N ALA A 201 29.06 6.03 -19.29
CA ALA A 201 27.92 5.91 -20.20
C ALA A 201 27.87 7.05 -21.23
N ILE A 202 28.17 8.30 -20.82
CA ILE A 202 28.24 9.46 -21.70
C ILE A 202 29.39 9.30 -22.70
N LEU A 203 30.60 8.98 -22.22
CA LEU A 203 31.77 8.77 -23.07
C LEU A 203 31.52 7.68 -24.12
N LYS A 204 30.95 6.54 -23.69
CA LYS A 204 30.53 5.46 -24.58
C LYS A 204 29.50 5.91 -25.62
N SER A 205 28.50 6.69 -25.21
CA SER A 205 27.45 7.20 -26.11
C SER A 205 27.99 8.23 -27.12
N LEU A 206 29.06 8.94 -26.76
CA LEU A 206 29.77 9.88 -27.62
C LEU A 206 30.83 9.22 -28.51
N GLY A 207 31.05 7.90 -28.38
CA GLY A 207 32.10 7.17 -29.12
C GLY A 207 33.53 7.48 -28.66
N ILE A 208 33.68 8.04 -27.45
CA ILE A 208 34.96 8.37 -26.84
C ILE A 208 35.31 7.23 -25.90
N CYS A 209 36.22 6.34 -26.31
CA CYS A 209 36.84 5.34 -25.44
C CYS A 209 38.12 5.89 -24.82
#